data_AF-A0A330GLA8-F1
#
_entry.id   AF-A0A330GLA8-F1
#
_cell.length_a   1.000
_cell.length_b   1.000
_cell.length_c   1.000
_cell.angle_alpha   90.00
_cell.angle_beta   90.00
_cell.angle_gamma   90.00
#
_symmetry.space_group_name_H-M   'P 1'
#
loop_
_entity.id
_entity.type
_entity.pdbx_description
1 polymer ?
#
loop_
_entity_poly.entity_id
_entity_poly.type
_entity_poly.pdbx_seq_one_letter_code
_entity_poly.pdbx_strand_id
1 'polypeptide(L)'
;MGAVAVAATGLAMVCGMARAGDANDYYPRRTWDSFTGGQMNTSLLVFRDLNRNGVYDLGDRPMSRVAVELDRPNASTIMRLTNAGGFANFRMSVTQRDFEVVDPGHYAFRVVPPPGYSVTTGNAAQESDYVVSPGSPGDMIARTTTHPVGLAADLTISGAVAAGSRVSLTGPDGVTTVAKVGPDGRFSAAAAPGEWLVDFSAGGATERRHVVVGAAPVVLSGFSGKSAPAEAPLPVEHVVGFDDLLTSPGVFEIPSGYGGLDWYNLVAMHQRFTDGPGYTNTTMSGEFIAYNSSGHPAQVFSEKPFDFTGAYFGAGWDDAEGETLILKAWRGDEPAYEDRLTLSANGLVHFAADYRRITRLEIRTQHYWQAAVDDFAYRTGP
;
A
#
# COMPACT_ATOMS: atom_id res chain seq x y z
N MET A 1 56.86 -73.83 2.29
CA MET A 1 55.96 -73.97 1.11
C MET A 1 54.64 -73.32 1.45
N GLY A 2 54.13 -72.48 0.55
CA GLY A 2 52.85 -71.78 0.70
C GLY A 2 52.97 -70.29 0.39
N ALA A 3 53.12 -69.94 -0.88
CA ALA A 3 53.06 -68.57 -1.37
C ALA A 3 51.59 -68.15 -1.48
N VAL A 4 51.22 -67.00 -0.90
CA VAL A 4 49.97 -66.30 -1.21
C VAL A 4 50.35 -64.97 -1.84
N ALA A 5 50.14 -64.88 -3.15
CA ALA A 5 50.36 -63.68 -3.94
C ALA A 5 49.20 -62.71 -3.70
N VAL A 6 49.52 -61.51 -3.22
CA VAL A 6 48.59 -60.38 -3.14
C VAL A 6 48.50 -59.76 -4.53
N ALA A 7 47.36 -59.93 -5.20
CA ALA A 7 47.08 -59.26 -6.46
C ALA A 7 46.64 -57.81 -6.19
N ALA A 8 47.52 -56.85 -6.49
CA ALA A 8 47.16 -55.43 -6.52
C ALA A 8 46.41 -55.15 -7.84
N THR A 9 45.09 -55.04 -7.78
CA THR A 9 44.28 -54.54 -8.89
C THR A 9 44.41 -53.02 -8.94
N GLY A 10 45.25 -52.53 -9.86
CA GLY A 10 45.30 -51.12 -10.22
C GLY A 10 43.98 -50.67 -10.82
N LEU A 11 43.26 -49.77 -10.13
CA LEU A 11 42.08 -49.11 -10.68
C LEU A 11 42.57 -48.08 -11.72
N ALA A 12 42.50 -48.43 -13.00
CA ALA A 12 42.75 -47.48 -14.07
C ALA A 12 41.65 -46.41 -14.04
N MET A 13 41.99 -45.20 -13.61
CA MET A 13 41.15 -44.02 -13.89
C MET A 13 41.12 -43.84 -15.40
N VAL A 14 40.03 -44.26 -16.03
CA VAL A 14 39.69 -43.82 -17.38
C VAL A 14 39.32 -42.34 -17.25
N CYS A 15 40.29 -41.46 -17.44
CA CYS A 15 40.02 -40.06 -17.73
C CYS A 15 39.27 -40.03 -19.07
N GLY A 16 37.94 -40.07 -19.02
CA GLY A 16 37.12 -39.80 -20.19
C GLY A 16 37.50 -38.43 -20.72
N MET A 17 37.99 -38.37 -21.97
CA MET A 17 38.17 -37.09 -22.65
C MET A 17 36.82 -36.38 -22.63
N ALA A 18 36.74 -35.26 -21.91
CA ALA A 18 35.58 -34.39 -21.99
C ALA A 18 35.48 -33.91 -23.45
N ARG A 19 34.53 -34.46 -24.21
CA ARG A 19 34.16 -33.89 -25.49
C ARG A 19 33.45 -32.57 -25.19
N ALA A 20 33.91 -31.49 -25.82
CA ALA A 20 33.07 -30.30 -25.95
C ALA A 20 31.80 -30.76 -26.69
N GLY A 21 30.65 -30.61 -26.04
CA GLY A 21 29.36 -30.95 -26.65
C GLY A 21 29.12 -30.10 -27.89
N ASP A 22 28.25 -30.56 -28.77
CA ASP A 22 27.74 -29.68 -29.81
C ASP A 22 26.65 -28.74 -29.25
N ALA A 23 26.16 -27.81 -30.07
CA ALA A 23 25.13 -26.88 -29.61
C ALA A 23 23.84 -27.58 -29.13
N ASN A 24 23.52 -28.79 -29.59
CA ASN A 24 22.34 -29.54 -29.14
C ASN A 24 22.58 -30.18 -27.78
N ASP A 25 23.82 -30.50 -27.43
CA ASP A 25 24.18 -30.99 -26.09
C ASP A 25 24.00 -29.90 -25.02
N TYR A 26 24.26 -28.64 -25.39
CA TYR A 26 24.11 -27.48 -24.49
C TYR A 26 22.74 -26.82 -24.56
N TYR A 27 22.04 -26.92 -25.70
CA TYR A 27 20.73 -26.32 -25.95
C TYR A 27 19.74 -27.36 -26.50
N PRO A 28 19.46 -28.43 -25.75
CA PRO A 28 18.58 -29.49 -26.23
C PRO A 28 17.18 -28.95 -26.48
N ARG A 29 16.58 -29.32 -27.61
CA ARG A 29 15.17 -29.04 -27.88
C ARG A 29 14.29 -29.94 -27.02
N ARG A 30 13.27 -29.36 -26.42
CA ARG A 30 12.29 -30.11 -25.62
C ARG A 30 11.36 -30.93 -26.51
N THR A 31 11.02 -32.14 -26.06
CA THR A 31 9.89 -32.92 -26.57
C THR A 31 8.62 -32.54 -25.82
N TRP A 32 7.55 -32.22 -26.53
CA TRP A 32 6.35 -31.62 -25.94
C TRP A 32 5.24 -32.62 -25.60
N ASP A 33 5.34 -33.86 -26.06
CA ASP A 33 4.27 -34.88 -25.91
C ASP A 33 4.30 -35.63 -24.56
N SER A 34 5.22 -35.29 -23.67
CA SER A 34 5.40 -35.94 -22.37
C SER A 34 5.18 -34.97 -21.22
N PHE A 35 4.74 -35.48 -20.07
CA PHE A 35 4.76 -34.69 -18.84
C PHE A 35 6.17 -34.21 -18.51
N THR A 36 6.24 -32.96 -18.09
CA THR A 36 7.48 -32.27 -17.77
C THR A 36 7.80 -32.32 -16.29
N GLY A 37 6.80 -32.59 -15.45
CA GLY A 37 6.93 -32.61 -14.00
C GLY A 37 7.10 -31.22 -13.37
N GLY A 38 6.92 -30.17 -14.17
CA GLY A 38 7.17 -28.79 -13.76
C GLY A 38 6.04 -28.19 -12.91
N GLN A 39 6.13 -26.88 -12.74
CA GLN A 39 5.15 -26.06 -12.04
C GLN A 39 4.95 -24.70 -12.71
N MET A 40 3.80 -24.09 -12.47
CA MET A 40 3.57 -22.66 -12.68
C MET A 40 2.62 -22.11 -11.62
N ASN A 41 2.45 -20.79 -11.55
CA ASN A 41 1.37 -20.20 -10.76
C ASN A 41 0.17 -19.93 -11.65
N THR A 42 -1.02 -20.23 -11.13
CA THR A 42 -2.22 -19.47 -11.52
C THR A 42 -2.40 -18.33 -10.53
N SER A 43 -2.65 -17.13 -11.03
CA SER A 43 -2.59 -15.92 -10.23
C SER A 43 -3.80 -15.04 -10.46
N LEU A 44 -4.19 -14.26 -9.46
CA LEU A 44 -5.19 -13.20 -9.57
C LEU A 44 -4.56 -11.90 -9.11
N LEU A 45 -4.65 -10.86 -9.95
CA LEU A 45 -4.19 -9.51 -9.64
C LEU A 45 -5.30 -8.72 -8.94
N VAL A 46 -4.98 -8.12 -7.79
CA VAL A 46 -5.80 -7.12 -7.13
C VAL A 46 -5.08 -5.77 -7.17
N PHE A 47 -5.80 -4.72 -7.56
CA PHE A 47 -5.28 -3.37 -7.68
C PHE A 47 -6.17 -2.36 -6.95
N ARG A 48 -5.57 -1.25 -6.52
CA ARG A 48 -6.27 -0.05 -6.10
C ARG A 48 -6.69 0.70 -7.35
N ASP A 49 -8.00 0.71 -7.60
CA ASP A 49 -8.65 1.47 -8.66
C ASP A 49 -8.81 2.92 -8.17
N LEU A 50 -7.83 3.77 -8.52
CA LEU A 50 -7.73 5.11 -7.97
C LEU A 50 -8.80 6.06 -8.56
N ASN A 51 -9.20 5.82 -9.80
CA ASN A 51 -10.21 6.65 -10.49
C ASN A 51 -11.64 6.08 -10.37
N ARG A 52 -11.79 4.86 -9.81
CA ARG A 52 -13.04 4.17 -9.51
C ARG A 52 -13.85 3.76 -10.74
N ASN A 53 -13.24 3.62 -11.90
CA ASN A 53 -13.96 3.32 -13.13
C ASN A 53 -14.17 1.81 -13.37
N GLY A 54 -13.63 0.94 -12.51
CA GLY A 54 -13.73 -0.50 -12.64
C GLY A 54 -12.86 -1.08 -13.76
N VAL A 55 -11.81 -0.38 -14.19
CA VAL A 55 -10.85 -0.79 -15.22
C VAL A 55 -9.45 -0.69 -14.63
N TYR A 56 -8.57 -1.62 -15.01
CA TYR A 56 -7.16 -1.55 -14.62
C TYR A 56 -6.40 -0.64 -15.60
N ASP A 57 -6.11 0.58 -15.18
CA ASP A 57 -5.54 1.65 -16.00
C ASP A 57 -4.11 2.03 -15.61
N LEU A 58 -3.47 2.83 -16.48
CA LEU A 58 -2.24 3.52 -16.12
C LEU A 58 -2.49 4.46 -14.94
N GLY A 59 -1.70 4.29 -13.88
CA GLY A 59 -1.83 5.05 -12.63
C GLY A 59 -2.40 4.21 -11.48
N ASP A 60 -3.12 3.12 -11.78
CA ASP A 60 -3.57 2.19 -10.75
C ASP A 60 -2.40 1.47 -10.08
N ARG A 61 -2.63 1.08 -8.84
CA ARG A 61 -1.58 0.58 -7.96
C ARG A 61 -1.84 -0.87 -7.58
N PRO A 62 -0.80 -1.70 -7.42
CA PRO A 62 -0.99 -3.01 -6.77
C PRO A 62 -1.59 -2.82 -5.38
N MET A 63 -2.37 -3.80 -4.93
CA MET A 63 -2.86 -3.85 -3.54
C MET A 63 -2.32 -5.10 -2.85
N SER A 64 -1.49 -4.90 -1.84
CA SER A 64 -0.87 -5.96 -1.05
C SER A 64 -1.81 -6.44 0.05
N ARG A 65 -1.70 -7.73 0.40
CA ARG A 65 -2.44 -8.40 1.48
C ARG A 65 -3.97 -8.40 1.39
N VAL A 66 -4.49 -8.41 0.18
CA VAL A 66 -5.90 -8.72 -0.04
C VAL A 66 -6.08 -10.23 -0.03
N ALA A 67 -7.10 -10.72 0.68
CA ALA A 67 -7.40 -12.14 0.72
C ALA A 67 -8.10 -12.59 -0.57
N VAL A 68 -7.59 -13.68 -1.16
CA VAL A 68 -8.18 -14.35 -2.31
C VAL A 68 -8.40 -15.81 -1.94
N GLU A 69 -9.66 -16.21 -1.94
CA GLU A 69 -10.08 -17.59 -1.75
C GLU A 69 -10.09 -18.34 -3.08
N LEU A 70 -9.76 -19.63 -3.04
CA LEU A 70 -9.81 -20.55 -4.16
C LEU A 70 -10.56 -21.82 -3.74
N ASP A 71 -11.75 -21.99 -4.31
CA ASP A 71 -12.53 -23.23 -4.24
C ASP A 71 -12.01 -24.22 -5.28
N ARG A 72 -11.82 -25.45 -4.83
CA ARG A 72 -11.20 -26.52 -5.63
C ARG A 72 -12.23 -27.60 -6.02
N PRO A 73 -11.95 -28.42 -7.05
CA PRO A 73 -12.86 -29.48 -7.50
C PRO A 73 -13.28 -30.48 -6.40
N ASN A 74 -12.45 -30.65 -5.38
CA ASN A 74 -12.72 -31.53 -4.23
C ASN A 74 -13.57 -30.86 -3.12
N ALA A 75 -14.22 -29.74 -3.42
CA ALA A 75 -15.06 -28.94 -2.52
C ALA A 75 -14.33 -28.36 -1.30
N SER A 76 -13.00 -28.24 -1.35
CA SER A 76 -12.24 -27.58 -0.30
C SER A 76 -11.68 -26.23 -0.76
N THR A 77 -11.70 -25.26 0.15
CA THR A 77 -11.26 -23.88 -0.09
C THR A 77 -9.86 -23.68 0.50
N ILE A 78 -9.06 -22.86 -0.16
CA ILE A 78 -7.81 -22.34 0.39
C ILE A 78 -7.79 -20.82 0.21
N MET A 79 -6.96 -20.13 0.99
CA MET A 79 -6.79 -18.68 0.89
C MET A 79 -5.32 -18.31 0.69
N ARG A 80 -5.07 -17.29 -0.14
CA ARG A 80 -3.78 -16.63 -0.27
C ARG A 80 -3.96 -15.12 -0.17
N LEU A 81 -2.98 -14.47 0.46
CA LEU A 81 -2.85 -13.02 0.44
C LEU A 81 -2.11 -12.57 -0.81
N THR A 82 -2.51 -11.43 -1.38
CA THR A 82 -1.75 -10.81 -2.46
C THR A 82 -0.37 -10.34 -1.96
N ASN A 83 0.65 -10.46 -2.80
CA ASN A 83 1.99 -9.94 -2.52
C ASN A 83 2.11 -8.43 -2.82
N ALA A 84 3.30 -7.84 -2.66
CA ALA A 84 3.57 -6.42 -2.98
C ALA A 84 3.37 -6.06 -4.48
N GLY A 85 3.26 -7.07 -5.35
CA GLY A 85 2.87 -6.92 -6.75
C GLY A 85 1.35 -6.93 -6.98
N GLY A 86 0.54 -7.15 -5.94
CA GLY A 86 -0.91 -7.30 -6.03
C GLY A 86 -1.37 -8.71 -6.43
N PHE A 87 -0.46 -9.68 -6.54
CA PHE A 87 -0.81 -11.03 -7.01
C PHE A 87 -1.04 -11.99 -5.86
N ALA A 88 -2.21 -12.64 -5.83
CA ALA A 88 -2.40 -13.89 -5.12
C ALA A 88 -1.96 -15.03 -6.05
N ASN A 89 -0.97 -15.81 -5.62
CA ASN A 89 -0.37 -16.87 -6.42
C ASN A 89 -0.71 -18.25 -5.84
N PHE A 90 -1.23 -19.14 -6.68
CA PHE A 90 -1.52 -20.53 -6.34
C PHE A 90 -0.66 -21.43 -7.21
N ARG A 91 0.14 -22.30 -6.60
CA ARG A 91 1.04 -23.19 -7.34
C ARG A 91 0.22 -24.28 -8.01
N MET A 92 0.58 -24.56 -9.25
CA MET A 92 -0.13 -25.45 -10.13
C MET A 92 0.82 -26.49 -10.73
N SER A 93 0.44 -27.76 -10.62
CA SER A 93 1.13 -28.89 -11.25
C SER A 93 0.24 -30.13 -11.21
N VAL A 94 0.16 -30.89 -12.31
CA VAL A 94 -0.51 -32.22 -12.29
C VAL A 94 0.28 -33.23 -11.45
N THR A 95 1.60 -33.10 -11.39
CA THR A 95 2.48 -34.10 -10.77
C THR A 95 2.90 -33.76 -9.34
N GLN A 96 2.98 -32.47 -8.97
CA GLN A 96 3.38 -32.05 -7.62
C GLN A 96 2.16 -31.96 -6.71
N ARG A 97 1.85 -33.06 -6.01
CA ARG A 97 0.57 -33.26 -5.29
C ARG A 97 0.44 -32.50 -3.98
N ASP A 98 1.50 -31.85 -3.51
CA ASP A 98 1.52 -30.96 -2.34
C ASP A 98 1.13 -29.50 -2.67
N PHE A 99 0.78 -29.23 -3.92
CA PHE A 99 0.39 -27.89 -4.38
C PHE A 99 -1.11 -27.63 -4.26
N GLU A 100 -1.48 -26.36 -4.51
CA GLU A 100 -2.83 -25.88 -4.39
C GLU A 100 -3.74 -26.34 -5.55
N VAL A 101 -3.23 -26.27 -6.78
CA VAL A 101 -3.98 -26.57 -8.01
C VAL A 101 -3.37 -27.79 -8.69
N VAL A 102 -3.88 -28.97 -8.32
CA VAL A 102 -3.26 -30.26 -8.68
C VAL A 102 -4.16 -31.20 -9.48
N ASP A 103 -5.47 -30.96 -9.42
CA ASP A 103 -6.46 -31.77 -10.13
C ASP A 103 -7.05 -30.95 -11.29
N PRO A 104 -7.23 -31.53 -12.49
CA PRO A 104 -8.04 -30.89 -13.52
C PRO A 104 -9.49 -30.81 -13.03
N GLY A 105 -10.21 -29.77 -13.46
CA GLY A 105 -11.59 -29.54 -13.07
C GLY A 105 -11.90 -28.07 -12.88
N HIS A 106 -13.05 -27.80 -12.28
CA HIS A 106 -13.57 -26.46 -12.05
C HIS A 106 -12.99 -25.83 -10.78
N TYR A 107 -12.49 -24.61 -10.90
CA TYR A 107 -12.00 -23.80 -9.79
C TYR A 107 -12.69 -22.44 -9.78
N ALA A 108 -12.99 -21.93 -8.59
CA ALA A 108 -13.57 -20.61 -8.39
C ALA A 108 -12.68 -19.75 -7.48
N PHE A 109 -12.40 -18.53 -7.90
CA PHE A 109 -11.64 -17.52 -7.15
C PHE A 109 -12.60 -16.50 -6.57
N ARG A 110 -12.33 -16.03 -5.34
CA ARG A 110 -13.10 -14.95 -4.72
C ARG A 110 -12.19 -13.98 -3.97
N VAL A 111 -12.18 -12.73 -4.39
CA VAL A 111 -11.53 -11.63 -3.67
C VAL A 111 -12.39 -11.21 -2.49
N VAL A 112 -11.77 -11.09 -1.31
CA VAL A 112 -12.38 -10.57 -0.09
C VAL A 112 -11.78 -9.20 0.20
N PRO A 113 -12.51 -8.09 -0.08
CA PRO A 113 -12.00 -6.75 0.18
C PRO A 113 -11.70 -6.55 1.69
N PRO A 114 -10.61 -5.85 2.04
CA PRO A 114 -10.39 -5.43 3.42
C PRO A 114 -11.45 -4.39 3.86
N PRO A 115 -11.61 -4.16 5.17
CA PRO A 115 -12.53 -3.13 5.66
C PRO A 115 -12.26 -1.76 5.04
N GLY A 116 -13.34 -1.05 4.68
CA GLY A 116 -13.25 0.28 4.06
C GLY A 116 -12.87 0.26 2.59
N TYR A 117 -13.02 -0.87 1.90
CA TYR A 117 -12.84 -0.99 0.45
C TYR A 117 -14.03 -1.66 -0.22
N SER A 118 -14.35 -1.18 -1.41
CA SER A 118 -15.41 -1.69 -2.27
C SER A 118 -14.85 -2.18 -3.60
N VAL A 119 -15.44 -3.24 -4.15
CA VAL A 119 -15.09 -3.79 -5.47
C VAL A 119 -15.64 -2.85 -6.56
N THR A 120 -14.81 -2.43 -7.49
CA THR A 120 -15.20 -1.53 -8.59
C THR A 120 -15.38 -2.25 -9.93
N THR A 121 -14.63 -3.32 -10.16
CA THR A 121 -14.65 -4.09 -11.41
C THR A 121 -15.87 -5.03 -11.55
N GLY A 122 -16.64 -5.24 -10.49
CA GLY A 122 -17.81 -6.14 -10.48
C GLY A 122 -17.49 -7.64 -10.68
N ASN A 123 -16.23 -8.03 -10.71
CA ASN A 123 -15.74 -9.39 -11.01
C ASN A 123 -14.97 -10.02 -9.83
N ALA A 124 -15.38 -9.72 -8.59
CA ALA A 124 -14.70 -10.24 -7.40
C ALA A 124 -14.72 -11.77 -7.30
N ALA A 125 -15.73 -12.42 -7.88
CA ALA A 125 -15.79 -13.86 -8.07
C ALA A 125 -15.55 -14.21 -9.55
N GLN A 126 -14.69 -15.19 -9.80
CA GLN A 126 -14.33 -15.62 -11.16
C GLN A 126 -14.12 -17.14 -11.18
N GLU A 127 -14.37 -17.76 -12.31
CA GLU A 127 -14.30 -19.22 -12.44
C GLU A 127 -13.45 -19.61 -13.66
N SER A 128 -12.81 -20.78 -13.58
CA SER A 128 -12.08 -21.35 -14.70
C SER A 128 -11.99 -22.86 -14.60
N ASP A 129 -12.05 -23.53 -15.75
CA ASP A 129 -11.78 -24.96 -15.87
C ASP A 129 -10.30 -25.20 -16.19
N TYR A 130 -9.69 -26.10 -15.41
CA TYR A 130 -8.31 -26.51 -15.57
C TYR A 130 -8.24 -27.87 -16.24
N VAL A 131 -7.39 -27.99 -17.26
CA VAL A 131 -7.26 -29.22 -18.05
C VAL A 131 -5.81 -29.62 -18.22
N VAL A 132 -5.58 -30.93 -18.18
CA VAL A 132 -4.27 -31.53 -18.42
C VAL A 132 -3.76 -31.13 -19.80
N SER A 133 -2.51 -30.68 -19.86
CA SER A 133 -1.83 -30.25 -21.07
C SER A 133 -0.34 -30.61 -20.95
N PRO A 134 0.04 -31.86 -21.32
CA PRO A 134 1.43 -32.31 -21.24
C PRO A 134 2.38 -31.36 -21.97
N GLY A 135 3.58 -31.17 -21.44
CA GLY A 135 4.57 -30.27 -22.06
C GLY A 135 4.48 -28.82 -21.57
N SER A 136 3.31 -28.39 -21.09
CA SER A 136 3.15 -27.08 -20.45
C SER A 136 3.88 -27.01 -19.10
N PRO A 137 4.26 -25.83 -18.58
CA PRO A 137 5.10 -25.75 -17.39
C PRO A 137 4.56 -26.49 -16.16
N GLY A 138 3.24 -26.56 -15.93
CA GLY A 138 2.62 -27.35 -14.85
C GLY A 138 1.93 -28.63 -15.34
N ASP A 139 2.12 -29.01 -16.61
CA ASP A 139 1.37 -30.04 -17.32
C ASP A 139 -0.17 -29.85 -17.28
N MET A 140 -0.61 -28.63 -16.99
CA MET A 140 -1.99 -28.18 -16.85
C MET A 140 -2.11 -26.73 -17.27
N ILE A 141 -3.27 -26.37 -17.82
CA ILE A 141 -3.60 -24.99 -18.18
C ILE A 141 -5.01 -24.65 -17.69
N ALA A 142 -5.23 -23.36 -17.43
CA ALA A 142 -6.57 -22.79 -17.30
C ALA A 142 -7.16 -22.55 -18.70
N ARG A 143 -8.43 -22.88 -18.93
CA ARG A 143 -9.12 -22.56 -20.19
C ARG A 143 -9.36 -21.06 -20.34
N THR A 144 -9.61 -20.39 -19.24
CA THR A 144 -9.75 -18.93 -19.12
C THR A 144 -8.86 -18.44 -17.99
N THR A 145 -8.09 -17.38 -18.24
CA THR A 145 -7.32 -16.72 -17.18
C THR A 145 -8.21 -15.79 -16.37
N THR A 146 -7.80 -15.50 -15.15
CA THR A 146 -8.44 -14.47 -14.32
C THR A 146 -8.26 -13.09 -14.95
N HIS A 147 -9.20 -12.19 -14.66
CA HIS A 147 -9.09 -10.76 -14.91
C HIS A 147 -8.69 -10.04 -13.62
N PRO A 148 -7.98 -8.89 -13.70
CA PRO A 148 -7.71 -8.06 -12.53
C PRO A 148 -9.00 -7.67 -11.79
N VAL A 149 -8.91 -7.57 -10.46
CA VAL A 149 -10.00 -7.11 -9.59
C VAL A 149 -9.61 -5.77 -8.96
N GLY A 150 -10.43 -4.75 -9.20
CA GLY A 150 -10.21 -3.40 -8.72
C GLY A 150 -10.94 -3.16 -7.41
N LEU A 151 -10.22 -2.57 -6.45
CA LEU A 151 -10.76 -2.13 -5.18
C LEU A 151 -10.55 -0.63 -5.03
N ALA A 152 -11.55 0.09 -4.54
CA ALA A 152 -11.43 1.50 -4.18
C ALA A 152 -11.81 1.70 -2.71
N ALA A 153 -11.11 2.61 -2.03
CA ALA A 153 -11.41 2.92 -0.64
C ALA A 153 -12.82 3.52 -0.51
N ASP A 154 -13.52 3.29 0.60
CA ASP A 154 -14.77 3.97 0.88
C ASP A 154 -14.46 5.40 1.34
N LEU A 155 -14.89 6.40 0.56
CA LEU A 155 -14.49 7.78 0.82
C LEU A 155 -15.31 8.38 1.96
N THR A 156 -14.59 9.02 2.87
CA THR A 156 -15.18 9.78 3.96
C THR A 156 -14.44 11.10 4.16
N ILE A 157 -15.13 12.07 4.73
CA ILE A 157 -14.52 13.22 5.40
C ILE A 157 -14.77 13.05 6.89
N SER A 158 -13.70 13.06 7.68
CA SER A 158 -13.75 12.82 9.12
C SER A 158 -12.84 13.78 9.87
N GLY A 159 -12.98 13.85 11.19
CA GLY A 159 -12.15 14.71 12.03
C GLY A 159 -12.56 14.72 13.49
N ALA A 160 -11.95 15.61 14.26
CA ALA A 160 -12.28 15.87 15.66
C ALA A 160 -12.72 17.32 15.86
N VAL A 161 -13.77 17.50 16.65
CA VAL A 161 -14.32 18.79 17.03
C VAL A 161 -14.68 18.77 18.51
N ALA A 162 -14.84 19.94 19.14
CA ALA A 162 -15.36 20.01 20.50
C ALA A 162 -16.78 19.40 20.57
N ALA A 163 -17.11 18.71 21.66
CA ALA A 163 -18.45 18.16 21.85
C ALA A 163 -19.52 19.25 21.73
N GLY A 164 -20.59 18.98 20.99
CA GLY A 164 -21.65 19.95 20.70
C GLY A 164 -21.36 20.91 19.54
N SER A 165 -20.20 20.80 18.87
CA SER A 165 -19.95 21.50 17.61
C SER A 165 -20.91 21.02 16.52
N ARG A 166 -21.19 21.89 15.56
CA ARG A 166 -21.90 21.54 14.32
C ARG A 166 -20.92 21.54 13.16
N VAL A 167 -20.95 20.47 12.38
CA VAL A 167 -20.15 20.29 11.16
C VAL A 167 -21.11 20.14 9.98
N SER A 168 -21.02 21.04 9.00
CA SER A 168 -21.79 20.97 7.75
C SER A 168 -20.85 20.75 6.59
N LEU A 169 -21.18 19.80 5.71
CA LEU A 169 -20.39 19.42 4.54
C LEU A 169 -21.21 19.67 3.29
N THR A 170 -20.71 20.52 2.40
CA THR A 170 -21.29 20.76 1.08
C THR A 170 -20.45 20.05 0.04
N GLY A 171 -21.05 19.09 -0.65
CA GLY A 171 -20.40 18.27 -1.67
C GLY A 171 -20.30 18.94 -3.05
N PRO A 172 -19.66 18.26 -4.01
CA PRO A 172 -19.50 18.76 -5.38
C PRO A 172 -20.82 18.89 -6.14
N ASP A 173 -21.87 18.21 -5.68
CA ASP A 173 -23.26 18.34 -6.17
C ASP A 173 -24.00 19.56 -5.58
N GLY A 174 -23.35 20.30 -4.67
CA GLY A 174 -23.92 21.43 -3.95
C GLY A 174 -24.83 21.03 -2.78
N VAL A 175 -25.00 19.73 -2.51
CA VAL A 175 -25.84 19.25 -1.42
C VAL A 175 -25.10 19.40 -0.09
N THR A 176 -25.78 20.01 0.88
CA THR A 176 -25.23 20.20 2.23
C THR A 176 -25.82 19.19 3.20
N THR A 177 -24.95 18.47 3.90
CA THR A 177 -25.31 17.55 4.97
C THR A 177 -24.70 17.99 6.30
N VAL A 178 -25.37 17.71 7.41
CA VAL A 178 -24.80 17.97 8.75
C VAL A 178 -24.26 16.64 9.27
N ALA A 179 -22.97 16.57 9.53
CA ALA A 179 -22.37 15.35 10.07
C ALA A 179 -22.80 15.14 11.53
N LYS A 180 -23.01 13.88 11.88
CA LYS A 180 -23.25 13.48 13.26
C LYS A 180 -21.93 13.52 14.02
N VAL A 181 -21.88 14.36 15.05
CA VAL A 181 -20.74 14.43 16.00
C VAL A 181 -21.02 13.47 17.15
N GLY A 182 -20.10 12.54 17.39
CA GLY A 182 -20.15 11.60 18.49
C GLY A 182 -19.89 12.26 19.86
N PRO A 183 -20.20 11.57 20.97
CA PRO A 183 -19.90 12.06 22.32
C PRO A 183 -18.40 12.31 22.58
N ASP A 184 -17.54 11.62 21.84
CA ASP A 184 -16.08 11.77 21.83
C ASP A 184 -15.58 12.93 20.96
N GLY A 185 -16.49 13.68 20.34
CA GLY A 185 -16.17 14.80 19.45
C GLY A 185 -15.73 14.36 18.05
N ARG A 186 -15.79 13.07 17.71
CA ARG A 186 -15.45 12.59 16.37
C ARG A 186 -16.65 12.68 15.43
N PHE A 187 -16.40 12.97 14.17
CA PHE A 187 -17.40 12.87 13.11
C PHE A 187 -16.81 12.15 11.90
N SER A 188 -17.69 11.54 11.12
CA SER A 188 -17.38 10.98 9.81
C SER A 188 -18.63 11.04 8.94
N ALA A 189 -18.46 11.44 7.68
CA ALA A 189 -19.50 11.47 6.68
C ALA A 189 -18.98 10.84 5.39
N ALA A 190 -19.82 10.07 4.71
CA ALA A 190 -19.51 9.56 3.38
C ALA A 190 -19.27 10.73 2.41
N ALA A 191 -18.31 10.56 1.52
CA ALA A 191 -17.93 11.55 0.52
C ALA A 191 -17.88 10.93 -0.87
N ALA A 192 -17.93 11.80 -1.88
CA ALA A 192 -17.67 11.47 -3.27
C ALA A 192 -16.40 12.22 -3.71
N PRO A 193 -15.71 11.76 -4.76
CA PRO A 193 -14.58 12.49 -5.31
C PRO A 193 -14.97 13.91 -5.72
N GLY A 194 -14.09 14.88 -5.44
CA GLY A 194 -14.29 16.28 -5.84
C GLY A 194 -14.04 17.28 -4.72
N GLU A 195 -14.46 18.51 -4.98
CA GLU A 195 -14.32 19.65 -4.07
C GLU A 195 -15.43 19.66 -3.02
N TRP A 196 -15.04 19.88 -1.77
CA TRP A 196 -15.93 19.96 -0.62
C TRP A 196 -15.70 21.26 0.16
N LEU A 197 -16.79 21.84 0.65
CA LEU A 197 -16.75 22.88 1.67
C LEU A 197 -17.16 22.28 3.01
N VAL A 198 -16.36 22.52 4.03
CA VAL A 198 -16.63 22.06 5.40
C VAL A 198 -16.73 23.27 6.32
N ASP A 199 -17.93 23.48 6.87
CA ASP A 199 -18.26 24.55 7.81
C ASP A 199 -18.35 24.00 9.23
N PHE A 200 -17.46 24.48 10.10
CA PHE A 200 -17.45 24.20 11.53
C PHE A 200 -18.09 25.36 12.29
N SER A 201 -18.85 25.06 13.34
CA SER A 201 -19.31 26.05 14.29
C SER A 201 -19.39 25.51 15.71
N ALA A 202 -18.85 26.25 16.67
CA ALA A 202 -18.91 25.92 18.10
C ALA A 202 -18.80 27.21 18.93
N GLY A 203 -19.70 27.42 19.90
CA GLY A 203 -19.60 28.53 20.84
C GLY A 203 -19.51 29.93 20.21
N GLY A 204 -20.06 30.12 19.00
CA GLY A 204 -19.99 31.37 18.25
C GLY A 204 -18.74 31.53 17.36
N ALA A 205 -17.74 30.64 17.47
CA ALA A 205 -16.65 30.53 16.52
C ALA A 205 -17.09 29.75 15.28
N THR A 206 -16.63 30.17 14.10
CA THR A 206 -16.88 29.50 12.83
C THR A 206 -15.60 29.37 12.02
N GLU A 207 -15.44 28.26 11.31
CA GLU A 207 -14.33 28.03 10.40
C GLU A 207 -14.84 27.34 9.15
N ARG A 208 -14.34 27.76 7.99
CA ARG A 208 -14.64 27.15 6.69
C ARG A 208 -13.38 26.60 6.08
N ARG A 209 -13.40 25.34 5.66
CA ARG A 209 -12.30 24.69 4.94
C ARG A 209 -12.74 24.23 3.56
N HIS A 210 -11.85 24.41 2.59
CA HIS A 210 -11.94 23.78 1.28
C HIS A 210 -11.14 22.48 1.33
N VAL A 211 -11.74 21.38 0.89
CA VAL A 211 -11.16 20.04 0.97
C VAL A 211 -11.36 19.34 -0.36
N VAL A 212 -10.29 18.80 -0.94
CA VAL A 212 -10.36 17.94 -2.12
C VAL A 212 -10.38 16.49 -1.67
N VAL A 213 -11.43 15.76 -2.03
CA VAL A 213 -11.49 14.30 -1.84
C VAL A 213 -11.07 13.64 -3.15
N GLY A 214 -9.91 12.99 -3.13
CA GLY A 214 -9.39 12.21 -4.26
C GLY A 214 -9.72 10.72 -4.12
N ALA A 215 -8.69 9.88 -4.21
CA ALA A 215 -8.82 8.42 -4.13
C ALA A 215 -8.89 7.86 -2.70
N ALA A 216 -8.56 8.67 -1.68
CA ALA A 216 -8.46 8.24 -0.29
C ALA A 216 -9.44 8.97 0.65
N PRO A 217 -9.86 8.34 1.77
CA PRO A 217 -10.57 9.02 2.85
C PRO A 217 -9.76 10.20 3.39
N VAL A 218 -10.45 11.27 3.77
CA VAL A 218 -9.84 12.49 4.30
C VAL A 218 -10.10 12.61 5.81
N VAL A 219 -9.03 12.86 6.56
CA VAL A 219 -9.08 13.21 7.99
C VAL A 219 -8.65 14.68 8.12
N LEU A 220 -9.52 15.52 8.64
CA LEU A 220 -9.26 16.93 8.88
C LEU A 220 -8.58 17.13 10.23
N SER A 221 -7.63 18.07 10.30
CA SER A 221 -7.09 18.54 11.59
C SER A 221 -8.20 19.08 12.51
N GLY A 222 -7.98 19.03 13.82
CA GLY A 222 -8.98 19.45 14.80
C GLY A 222 -9.47 20.89 14.63
N PHE A 223 -10.76 21.12 14.88
CA PHE A 223 -11.32 22.47 15.01
C PHE A 223 -11.11 22.98 16.44
N SER A 224 -10.35 24.07 16.61
CA SER A 224 -10.00 24.60 17.93
C SER A 224 -11.16 25.30 18.67
N GLY A 225 -12.23 25.67 17.96
CA GLY A 225 -13.36 26.42 18.51
C GLY A 225 -13.01 27.84 18.97
N LYS A 226 -11.82 28.34 18.65
CA LYS A 226 -11.36 29.68 18.99
C LYS A 226 -11.44 30.60 17.78
N SER A 227 -12.04 31.77 17.97
CA SER A 227 -12.07 32.84 16.98
C SER A 227 -10.70 33.52 16.93
N ALA A 228 -9.77 33.00 16.13
CA ALA A 228 -8.56 33.71 15.74
C ALA A 228 -8.71 34.18 14.29
N PRO A 229 -8.18 35.36 13.90
CA PRO A 229 -8.05 35.68 12.49
C PRO A 229 -7.21 34.58 11.82
N ALA A 230 -7.78 33.89 10.83
CA ALA A 230 -7.03 32.91 10.07
C ALA A 230 -5.86 33.62 9.38
N GLU A 231 -4.63 33.26 9.76
CA GLU A 231 -3.45 33.71 9.00
C GLU A 231 -3.58 33.18 7.57
N ALA A 232 -3.42 34.06 6.59
CA ALA A 232 -3.48 33.66 5.20
C ALA A 232 -2.41 32.59 4.90
N PRO A 233 -2.73 31.57 4.07
CA PRO A 233 -1.78 30.57 3.62
C PRO A 233 -0.49 31.19 3.09
N LEU A 234 0.64 30.54 3.37
CA LEU A 234 1.89 30.86 2.67
C LEU A 234 1.73 30.59 1.15
N PRO A 235 2.37 31.43 0.29
CA PRO A 235 2.01 31.48 -1.12
C PRO A 235 2.63 30.38 -1.98
N VAL A 236 3.79 29.84 -1.62
CA VAL A 236 4.51 28.85 -2.44
C VAL A 236 4.13 27.44 -1.99
N GLU A 237 3.51 26.67 -2.88
CA GLU A 237 3.06 25.29 -2.62
C GLU A 237 4.12 24.27 -3.07
N HIS A 238 4.31 23.23 -2.27
CA HIS A 238 5.24 22.14 -2.52
C HIS A 238 4.59 20.80 -2.18
N VAL A 239 4.96 19.76 -2.93
CA VAL A 239 4.63 18.36 -2.63
C VAL A 239 5.89 17.52 -2.79
N VAL A 240 6.20 16.71 -1.78
CA VAL A 240 7.36 15.82 -1.77
C VAL A 240 6.87 14.37 -1.81
N GLY A 241 7.07 13.70 -2.94
CA GLY A 241 6.77 12.27 -3.15
C GLY A 241 7.99 11.34 -3.02
N PHE A 242 9.18 11.88 -2.69
CA PHE A 242 10.41 11.12 -2.43
C PHE A 242 11.06 10.41 -3.65
N ASP A 243 10.43 10.44 -4.82
CA ASP A 243 10.88 9.74 -6.03
C ASP A 243 12.14 10.32 -6.68
N ASP A 244 12.38 11.62 -6.53
CA ASP A 244 13.54 12.31 -7.10
C ASP A 244 14.76 12.28 -6.19
N LEU A 245 14.65 11.67 -4.99
CA LEU A 245 15.80 11.44 -4.13
C LEU A 245 16.81 10.53 -4.82
N LEU A 246 16.34 9.44 -5.44
CA LEU A 246 17.21 8.34 -5.87
C LEU A 246 16.66 7.57 -7.06
N THR A 247 17.58 7.02 -7.87
CA THR A 247 17.26 6.18 -9.02
C THR A 247 17.58 4.69 -8.80
N SER A 248 17.91 4.28 -7.58
CA SER A 248 18.28 2.89 -7.26
C SER A 248 17.53 2.36 -6.05
N PRO A 249 17.09 1.08 -6.05
CA PRO A 249 16.39 0.48 -4.92
C PRO A 249 17.32 0.36 -3.70
N GLY A 250 16.90 0.92 -2.57
CA GLY A 250 17.59 0.88 -1.28
C GLY A 250 16.80 1.64 -0.21
N VAL A 251 17.38 1.74 0.99
CA VAL A 251 16.84 2.52 2.12
C VAL A 251 17.80 3.65 2.43
N PHE A 252 17.26 4.86 2.60
CA PHE A 252 18.07 6.06 2.75
C PHE A 252 17.45 7.01 3.75
N GLU A 253 18.25 7.62 4.60
CA GLU A 253 17.81 8.76 5.40
C GLU A 253 17.54 9.95 4.48
N ILE A 254 16.39 10.60 4.67
CA ILE A 254 16.03 11.78 3.89
C ILE A 254 16.97 12.91 4.33
N PRO A 255 17.76 13.49 3.42
CA PRO A 255 18.73 14.50 3.78
C PRO A 255 18.06 15.84 4.08
N SER A 256 18.58 16.55 5.08
CA SER A 256 18.28 17.96 5.31
C SER A 256 18.43 18.81 4.04
N GLY A 257 17.51 19.75 3.85
CA GLY A 257 17.42 20.60 2.68
C GLY A 257 16.63 20.00 1.52
N TYR A 258 16.26 18.72 1.56
CA TYR A 258 15.39 18.13 0.55
C TYR A 258 13.99 18.77 0.57
N GLY A 259 13.49 19.18 -0.59
CA GLY A 259 12.32 20.07 -0.69
C GLY A 259 12.52 21.48 -0.13
N GLY A 260 13.63 21.79 0.53
CA GLY A 260 13.82 23.04 1.28
C GLY A 260 13.38 22.94 2.75
N LEU A 261 13.18 21.74 3.28
CA LEU A 261 12.97 21.46 4.70
C LEU A 261 14.10 20.59 5.25
N ASP A 262 14.26 20.63 6.57
CA ASP A 262 15.14 19.72 7.31
C ASP A 262 14.37 18.50 7.80
N TRP A 263 15.05 17.35 7.80
CA TRP A 263 14.46 16.05 8.06
C TRP A 263 15.29 15.32 9.10
N TYR A 264 14.61 14.68 10.05
CA TYR A 264 15.26 13.86 11.07
C TYR A 264 14.48 12.57 11.30
N ASN A 265 15.19 11.45 11.29
CA ASN A 265 14.65 10.11 11.54
C ASN A 265 13.51 9.70 10.57
N LEU A 266 13.48 10.30 9.38
CA LEU A 266 12.67 9.86 8.25
C LEU A 266 13.57 9.21 7.21
N VAL A 267 13.13 8.07 6.72
CA VAL A 267 13.82 7.28 5.71
C VAL A 267 12.90 7.06 4.53
N ALA A 268 13.46 7.07 3.32
CA ALA A 268 12.76 6.77 2.09
C ALA A 268 13.27 5.46 1.50
N MET A 269 12.38 4.71 0.86
CA MET A 269 12.71 3.50 0.12
C MET A 269 11.71 3.26 -1.01
N HIS A 270 12.09 2.42 -1.97
CA HIS A 270 11.14 1.90 -2.94
C HIS A 270 10.06 1.06 -2.21
N GLN A 271 8.78 1.24 -2.53
CA GLN A 271 7.66 0.65 -1.79
C GLN A 271 7.63 -0.90 -1.74
N ARG A 272 8.34 -1.56 -2.66
CA ARG A 272 8.54 -3.03 -2.68
C ARG A 272 9.89 -3.49 -2.10
N PHE A 273 10.62 -2.61 -1.43
CA PHE A 273 11.93 -2.97 -0.86
C PHE A 273 11.79 -3.99 0.29
N THR A 274 10.68 -3.95 1.02
CA THR A 274 10.33 -4.90 2.07
C THR A 274 8.99 -5.58 1.77
N ASP A 275 8.66 -6.61 2.54
CA ASP A 275 7.34 -7.26 2.49
C ASP A 275 6.27 -6.55 3.36
N GLY A 276 6.57 -5.33 3.84
CA GLY A 276 5.63 -4.53 4.63
C GLY A 276 4.47 -4.04 3.74
N PRO A 277 3.23 -4.55 3.93
CA PRO A 277 2.11 -4.27 3.04
C PRO A 277 1.71 -2.80 2.98
N GLY A 278 1.85 -2.09 4.09
CA GLY A 278 1.50 -0.69 4.19
C GLY A 278 2.35 0.19 3.29
N TYR A 279 3.61 -0.17 3.06
CA TYR A 279 4.45 0.59 2.14
C TYR A 279 3.88 0.57 0.72
N THR A 280 3.45 -0.59 0.22
CA THR A 280 2.75 -0.70 -1.06
C THR A 280 1.38 -0.04 -1.05
N ASN A 281 0.61 -0.24 0.02
CA ASN A 281 -0.78 0.21 0.09
C ASN A 281 -0.92 1.72 0.39
N THR A 282 0.12 2.37 0.93
CA THR A 282 0.14 3.80 1.23
C THR A 282 0.71 4.64 0.09
N THR A 283 1.62 4.08 -0.72
CA THR A 283 2.21 4.80 -1.87
C THR A 283 1.11 5.32 -2.80
N MET A 284 1.08 6.63 -3.02
CA MET A 284 0.09 7.36 -3.81
C MET A 284 0.71 7.92 -5.08
N SER A 285 1.94 8.46 -5.01
CA SER A 285 2.73 8.94 -6.15
C SER A 285 4.00 8.09 -6.34
N GLY A 286 4.74 8.33 -7.43
CA GLY A 286 5.79 7.48 -8.02
C GLY A 286 5.98 6.05 -7.49
N GLU A 287 7.15 5.69 -6.96
CA GLU A 287 7.45 4.35 -6.42
C GLU A 287 8.14 4.38 -5.05
N PHE A 288 8.48 5.55 -4.54
CA PHE A 288 9.14 5.71 -3.25
C PHE A 288 8.16 6.13 -2.15
N ILE A 289 8.47 5.73 -0.93
CA ILE A 289 7.66 5.98 0.26
C ILE A 289 8.57 6.35 1.42
N ALA A 290 8.18 7.35 2.21
CA ALA A 290 8.87 7.69 3.44
C ALA A 290 8.27 7.00 4.66
N TYR A 291 9.05 6.82 5.71
CA TYR A 291 8.55 6.36 7.00
C TYR A 291 9.47 6.77 8.14
N ASN A 292 8.94 6.84 9.36
CA ASN A 292 9.74 7.12 10.54
C ASN A 292 10.59 5.90 10.90
N SER A 293 11.93 6.08 10.96
CA SER A 293 12.86 4.97 11.06
C SER A 293 12.68 4.21 12.38
N SER A 294 12.65 2.88 12.30
CA SER A 294 12.38 1.97 13.42
C SER A 294 11.15 2.34 14.24
N GLY A 295 10.19 3.06 13.65
CA GLY A 295 8.96 3.54 14.31
C GLY A 295 9.16 4.61 15.38
N HIS A 296 10.38 5.11 15.57
CA HIS A 296 10.68 6.18 16.52
C HIS A 296 10.18 7.54 15.99
N PRO A 297 9.99 8.55 16.85
CA PRO A 297 9.55 9.87 16.42
C PRO A 297 10.46 10.46 15.34
N ALA A 298 9.83 10.96 14.28
CA ALA A 298 10.44 11.66 13.16
C ALA A 298 10.15 13.15 13.26
N GLN A 299 11.00 13.98 12.65
CA GLN A 299 10.77 15.43 12.58
C GLN A 299 10.97 15.97 11.18
N VAL A 300 10.13 16.94 10.84
CA VAL A 300 10.28 17.84 9.69
C VAL A 300 10.33 19.26 10.24
N PHE A 301 11.36 20.03 9.91
CA PHE A 301 11.58 21.34 10.53
C PHE A 301 12.25 22.33 9.59
N SER A 302 12.20 23.61 9.97
CA SER A 302 12.89 24.71 9.29
C SER A 302 13.03 25.89 10.24
N GLU A 303 14.12 26.65 10.10
CA GLU A 303 14.27 27.94 10.80
C GLU A 303 13.21 28.96 10.36
N LYS A 304 12.80 28.89 9.09
CA LYS A 304 11.72 29.74 8.55
C LYS A 304 10.37 29.03 8.75
N PRO A 305 9.32 29.74 9.20
CA PRO A 305 7.99 29.16 9.30
C PRO A 305 7.47 28.63 7.96
N PHE A 306 6.83 27.47 8.01
CA PHE A 306 6.12 26.85 6.89
C PHE A 306 4.71 26.45 7.32
N ASP A 307 3.81 26.23 6.35
CA ASP A 307 2.50 25.65 6.62
C ASP A 307 2.52 24.18 6.24
N PHE A 308 2.12 23.26 7.13
CA PHE A 308 1.87 21.87 6.75
C PHE A 308 0.42 21.72 6.31
N THR A 309 0.20 21.34 5.04
CA THR A 309 -1.13 21.23 4.44
C THR A 309 -1.67 19.81 4.45
N GLY A 310 -0.79 18.82 4.50
CA GLY A 310 -1.22 17.43 4.62
C GLY A 310 -0.22 16.44 4.05
N ALA A 311 -0.54 15.15 4.22
CA ALA A 311 0.15 14.05 3.59
C ALA A 311 -0.74 12.80 3.62
N TYR A 312 -0.39 11.80 2.81
CA TYR A 312 -0.97 10.47 2.93
C TYR A 312 -0.24 9.66 3.99
N PHE A 313 -1.01 8.95 4.83
CA PHE A 313 -0.46 8.12 5.90
C PHE A 313 -1.06 6.71 5.89
N GLY A 314 -0.25 5.74 6.31
CA GLY A 314 -0.68 4.38 6.64
C GLY A 314 0.30 3.70 7.59
N ALA A 315 -0.03 2.49 8.05
CA ALA A 315 0.84 1.70 8.93
C ALA A 315 1.70 0.76 8.08
N GLY A 316 3.03 0.78 8.21
CA GLY A 316 3.93 0.01 7.34
C GLY A 316 3.72 -1.51 7.40
N TRP A 317 3.31 -2.03 8.56
CA TRP A 317 3.15 -3.45 8.85
C TRP A 317 1.72 -3.77 9.27
N ASP A 318 1.24 -4.95 8.89
CA ASP A 318 -0.08 -5.47 9.26
C ASP A 318 -0.25 -5.73 10.76
N ASP A 319 0.83 -6.07 11.47
CA ASP A 319 0.82 -6.18 12.94
C ASP A 319 0.52 -4.83 13.63
N ALA A 320 0.64 -3.71 12.89
CA ALA A 320 0.32 -2.36 13.33
C ALA A 320 -1.06 -1.87 12.84
N GLU A 321 -1.92 -2.76 12.34
CA GLU A 321 -3.28 -2.40 11.93
C GLU A 321 -4.04 -1.72 13.09
N GLY A 322 -4.61 -0.54 12.85
CA GLY A 322 -5.31 0.23 13.88
C GLY A 322 -4.39 1.09 14.77
N GLU A 323 -3.09 1.19 14.45
CA GLU A 323 -2.16 2.05 15.17
C GLU A 323 -2.61 3.53 15.16
N THR A 324 -2.24 4.27 16.21
CA THR A 324 -2.57 5.70 16.32
C THR A 324 -1.38 6.55 15.90
N LEU A 325 -1.50 7.25 14.77
CA LEU A 325 -0.62 8.34 14.41
C LEU A 325 -0.89 9.55 15.30
N ILE A 326 0.19 10.18 15.77
CA ILE A 326 0.18 11.39 16.56
C ILE A 326 1.06 12.41 15.84
N LEU A 327 0.44 13.49 15.40
CA LEU A 327 1.12 14.62 14.78
C LEU A 327 1.15 15.76 15.79
N LYS A 328 2.33 16.29 16.10
CA LYS A 328 2.49 17.47 16.94
C LYS A 328 3.26 18.53 16.18
N ALA A 329 2.87 19.78 16.29
CA ALA A 329 3.59 20.87 15.63
C ALA A 329 3.81 22.07 16.56
N TRP A 330 4.91 22.78 16.32
CA TRP A 330 5.37 23.90 17.14
C TRP A 330 5.57 25.17 16.31
N ARG A 331 5.41 26.32 16.96
CA ARG A 331 5.89 27.63 16.49
C ARG A 331 7.06 28.05 17.39
N GLY A 332 8.29 27.91 16.89
CA GLY A 332 9.47 27.92 17.76
C GLY A 332 9.39 26.77 18.77
N ASP A 333 9.39 27.11 20.07
CA ASP A 333 9.28 26.14 21.16
C ASP A 333 7.84 25.95 21.67
N GLU A 334 6.88 26.75 21.20
CA GLU A 334 5.49 26.70 21.66
C GLU A 334 4.69 25.64 20.89
N PRO A 335 4.07 24.65 21.57
CA PRO A 335 3.16 23.70 20.91
C PRO A 335 1.95 24.43 20.35
N ALA A 336 1.67 24.23 19.06
CA ALA A 336 0.58 24.89 18.35
C ALA A 336 -0.53 23.92 17.93
N TYR A 337 -0.17 22.68 17.57
CA TYR A 337 -1.12 21.68 17.09
C TYR A 337 -0.80 20.30 17.66
N GLU A 338 -1.85 19.51 17.90
CA GLU A 338 -1.76 18.08 18.15
C GLU A 338 -3.00 17.38 17.60
N ASP A 339 -2.80 16.45 16.67
CA ASP A 339 -3.86 15.63 16.12
C ASP A 339 -3.55 14.14 16.22
N ARG A 340 -4.61 13.35 16.23
CA ARG A 340 -4.57 11.89 16.29
C ARG A 340 -5.49 11.28 15.26
N LEU A 341 -4.96 10.30 14.52
CA LEU A 341 -5.71 9.53 13.54
C LEU A 341 -5.26 8.07 13.54
N THR A 342 -6.19 7.19 13.17
CA THR A 342 -5.94 5.74 13.07
C THR A 342 -5.34 5.40 11.72
N LEU A 343 -4.30 4.59 11.72
CA LEU A 343 -3.62 4.08 10.53
C LEU A 343 -4.10 2.67 10.19
N SER A 344 -3.96 2.31 8.92
CA SER A 344 -4.18 0.96 8.42
C SER A 344 -3.00 0.54 7.55
N ALA A 345 -2.67 -0.75 7.57
CA ALA A 345 -1.76 -1.37 6.62
C ALA A 345 -2.47 -1.80 5.34
N ASN A 346 -3.80 -1.86 5.36
CA ASN A 346 -4.64 -2.21 4.22
C ASN A 346 -4.93 -1.00 3.31
N GLY A 347 -4.71 0.23 3.80
CA GLY A 347 -5.00 1.43 3.03
C GLY A 347 -4.45 2.70 3.63
N LEU A 348 -4.50 3.77 2.83
CA LEU A 348 -4.09 5.10 3.21
C LEU A 348 -5.26 5.97 3.66
N VAL A 349 -4.92 7.01 4.41
CA VAL A 349 -5.77 8.17 4.66
C VAL A 349 -5.02 9.43 4.27
N HIS A 350 -5.72 10.41 3.71
CA HIS A 350 -5.18 11.76 3.54
C HIS A 350 -5.45 12.58 4.80
N PHE A 351 -4.40 12.99 5.50
CA PHE A 351 -4.57 13.96 6.58
C PHE A 351 -4.51 15.37 5.98
N ALA A 352 -5.65 16.05 5.88
CA ALA A 352 -5.73 17.43 5.43
C ALA A 352 -5.55 18.36 6.64
N ALA A 353 -4.33 18.88 6.76
CA ALA A 353 -3.92 19.77 7.82
C ALA A 353 -4.21 21.24 7.46
N ASP A 354 -4.31 22.06 8.50
CA ASP A 354 -4.30 23.52 8.40
C ASP A 354 -3.29 24.11 9.39
N TYR A 355 -2.10 23.48 9.44
CA TYR A 355 -1.07 23.86 10.39
C TYR A 355 -0.30 25.03 9.84
N ARG A 356 -0.61 26.24 10.32
CA ARG A 356 -0.04 27.49 9.81
C ARG A 356 1.19 27.90 10.59
N ARG A 357 2.20 28.41 9.87
CA ARG A 357 3.41 29.04 10.40
C ARG A 357 4.14 28.22 11.46
N ILE A 358 4.16 26.90 11.30
CA ILE A 358 4.92 26.01 12.17
C ILE A 358 6.40 26.05 11.79
N THR A 359 7.27 25.75 12.74
CA THR A 359 8.72 25.59 12.54
C THR A 359 9.15 24.14 12.66
N ARG A 360 8.32 23.29 13.28
CA ARG A 360 8.58 21.86 13.46
C ARG A 360 7.28 21.07 13.46
N LEU A 361 7.29 19.93 12.78
CA LEU A 361 6.31 18.86 12.84
C LEU A 361 7.01 17.60 13.36
N GLU A 362 6.43 16.96 14.38
CA GLU A 362 6.79 15.63 14.83
C GLU A 362 5.76 14.63 14.31
N ILE A 363 6.28 13.54 13.74
CA ILE A 363 5.50 12.41 13.23
C ILE A 363 5.87 11.21 14.07
N ARG A 364 4.92 10.67 14.84
CA ARG A 364 5.15 9.46 15.62
C ARG A 364 3.87 8.65 15.77
N THR A 365 4.02 7.38 16.08
CA THR A 365 2.91 6.51 16.44
C THR A 365 2.86 6.33 17.97
N GLN A 366 1.73 5.86 18.49
CA GLN A 366 1.56 5.68 19.93
C GLN A 366 2.40 4.53 20.46
N HIS A 367 2.52 3.44 19.70
CA HIS A 367 3.27 2.25 20.10
C HIS A 367 4.56 2.02 19.30
N TYR A 368 5.13 3.08 18.71
CA TYR A 368 6.42 3.05 18.01
C TYR A 368 6.45 2.09 16.81
N TRP A 369 5.33 1.97 16.11
CA TRP A 369 5.27 1.35 14.78
C TRP A 369 5.59 2.37 13.69
N GLN A 370 5.99 1.86 12.53
CA GLN A 370 6.32 2.69 11.38
C GLN A 370 5.06 3.24 10.72
N ALA A 371 4.94 4.56 10.65
CA ALA A 371 3.98 5.28 9.83
C ALA A 371 4.61 5.51 8.44
N ALA A 372 4.01 4.94 7.41
CA ALA A 372 4.31 5.26 6.02
C ALA A 372 3.72 6.63 5.67
N VAL A 373 4.46 7.41 4.87
CA VAL A 373 4.14 8.79 4.50
C VAL A 373 4.40 8.96 3.01
N ASP A 374 3.42 9.51 2.28
CA ASP A 374 3.58 9.93 0.89
C ASP A 374 2.95 11.29 0.61
N ASP A 375 3.37 11.94 -0.49
CA ASP A 375 2.98 13.28 -0.92
C ASP A 375 2.93 14.28 0.23
N PHE A 376 4.08 14.49 0.89
CA PHE A 376 4.18 15.47 1.97
C PHE A 376 4.00 16.88 1.42
N ALA A 377 2.83 17.46 1.67
CA ALA A 377 2.40 18.73 1.13
C ALA A 377 2.54 19.86 2.16
N TYR A 378 3.13 20.97 1.74
CA TYR A 378 3.38 22.12 2.59
C TYR A 378 3.50 23.41 1.78
N ARG A 379 3.50 24.55 2.48
CA ARG A 379 3.70 25.87 1.89
C ARG A 379 4.81 26.63 2.57
N THR A 380 5.55 27.42 1.80
CA THR A 380 6.65 28.27 2.29
C THR A 380 6.46 29.73 1.90
N GLY A 381 7.17 30.60 2.62
CA GLY A 381 7.31 32.00 2.23
C GLY A 381 8.07 32.15 0.89
N PRO A 382 8.06 33.36 0.32
CA PRO A 382 8.78 33.66 -0.92
C PRO A 382 10.30 33.50 -0.80
#